data_AF-A0A7Z9VG96-F1
#
_entry.id   AF-A0A7Z9VG96-F1
#
_cell.length_a   1.000
_cell.length_b   1.000
_cell.length_c   1.000
_cell.angle_alpha   90.00
_cell.angle_beta   90.00
_cell.angle_gamma   90.00
#
_symmetry.space_group_name_H-M   'P 1'
#
loop_
_entity.id
_entity.type
_entity.pdbx_description
1 polymer ?
#
loop_
_entity_poly.entity_id
_entity_poly.type
_entity_poly.pdbx_seq_one_letter_code
_entity_poly.pdbx_strand_id
1 'polypeptide(L)'
;IIAERGLHEFYFDFYGIRLDVEKAPGCFTYTHFLISSATNASYEESLAALLPCFWIYQEVGQHIHKNAAPGNPYQKWIDTYSGEEFQEVVQSAIHLTDRVAEGTNEKQLKKMQEVFVLSTRLEWMFWDSAYRMETWQPVIS
;
A
#
# COMPACT_ATOMS: atom_id res chain seq x y z
N ILE A 1 -7.03 9.45 1.76
CA ILE A 1 -7.97 9.01 2.83
C ILE A 1 -9.44 9.14 2.41
N ILE A 2 -9.95 10.32 2.00
CA ILE A 2 -11.38 10.45 1.60
C ILE A 2 -11.69 9.67 0.31
N ALA A 3 -10.85 9.77 -0.73
CA ALA A 3 -11.04 9.06 -2.00
C ALA A 3 -10.96 7.52 -1.85
N GLU A 4 -9.96 7.02 -1.12
CA GLU A 4 -9.78 5.58 -0.86
C GLU A 4 -10.91 4.98 -0.02
N ARG A 5 -11.39 5.71 0.99
CA ARG A 5 -12.51 5.27 1.82
C ARG A 5 -13.80 5.18 1.00
N GLY A 6 -14.07 6.18 0.15
CA GLY A 6 -15.21 6.14 -0.78
C GLY A 6 -15.12 5.01 -1.81
N LEU A 7 -13.92 4.64 -2.25
CA LEU A 7 -13.70 3.50 -3.15
C LEU A 7 -14.06 2.17 -2.46
N HIS A 8 -13.59 1.96 -1.22
CA HIS A 8 -13.90 0.77 -0.46
C HIS A 8 -15.40 0.66 -0.13
N GLU A 9 -16.01 1.76 0.31
CA GLU A 9 -17.46 1.81 0.57
C GLU A 9 -18.28 1.43 -0.68
N PHE A 10 -17.90 1.94 -1.87
CA PHE A 10 -18.53 1.55 -3.13
C PHE A 10 -18.45 0.03 -3.39
N TYR A 11 -17.27 -0.59 -3.24
CA TYR A 11 -17.13 -2.02 -3.51
C TYR A 11 -17.81 -2.90 -2.46
N PHE A 12 -17.84 -2.48 -1.20
CA PHE A 12 -18.58 -3.22 -0.17
C PHE A 12 -20.08 -3.24 -0.48
N ASP A 13 -20.64 -2.10 -0.88
CA ASP A 13 -22.04 -2.04 -1.31
C ASP A 13 -22.27 -2.85 -2.59
N PHE A 14 -21.39 -2.72 -3.59
CA PHE A 14 -21.51 -3.39 -4.88
C PHE A 14 -21.48 -4.92 -4.76
N TYR A 15 -20.62 -5.47 -3.88
CA TYR A 15 -20.49 -6.91 -3.65
C TYR A 15 -21.31 -7.43 -2.45
N GLY A 16 -22.00 -6.55 -1.71
CA GLY A 16 -22.75 -6.93 -0.51
C GLY A 16 -21.88 -7.43 0.65
N ILE A 17 -20.65 -6.91 0.78
CA ILE A 17 -19.67 -7.34 1.79
C ILE A 17 -19.97 -6.66 3.13
N ARG A 18 -19.90 -7.43 4.23
CA ARG A 18 -19.93 -6.89 5.60
C ARG A 18 -18.50 -6.79 6.15
N LEU A 19 -18.23 -5.70 6.88
CA LEU A 19 -16.90 -5.38 7.43
C LEU A 19 -16.51 -6.15 8.71
N ASP A 20 -17.34 -7.10 9.15
CA ASP A 20 -17.02 -7.95 10.30
C ASP A 20 -16.11 -9.11 9.87
N VAL A 21 -14.86 -8.77 9.54
CA VAL A 21 -13.85 -9.70 9.02
C VAL A 21 -12.52 -9.53 9.74
N GLU A 22 -11.84 -10.64 9.97
CA GLU A 22 -10.48 -10.65 10.50
C GLU A 22 -9.47 -10.34 9.39
N LYS A 23 -8.39 -9.62 9.72
CA LYS A 23 -7.29 -9.39 8.79
C LYS A 23 -6.57 -10.72 8.51
N ALA A 24 -6.44 -11.07 7.24
CA ALA A 24 -5.55 -12.14 6.81
C ALA A 24 -4.09 -11.87 7.26
N PRO A 25 -3.25 -12.90 7.43
CA PRO A 25 -1.89 -12.74 7.96
C PRO A 25 -1.03 -11.71 7.21
N GLY A 26 -1.08 -11.67 5.88
CA GLY A 26 -0.41 -10.63 5.08
C GLY A 26 -0.86 -9.21 5.41
N CYS A 27 -2.17 -8.98 5.49
CA CYS A 27 -2.76 -7.69 5.89
C CYS A 27 -2.40 -7.29 7.32
N PHE A 28 -2.47 -8.24 8.25
CA PHE A 28 -2.07 -8.03 9.64
C PHE A 28 -0.59 -7.62 9.71
N THR A 29 0.30 -8.40 9.10
CA THR A 29 1.74 -8.20 9.15
C THR A 29 2.12 -6.84 8.57
N TYR A 30 1.60 -6.50 7.38
CA TYR A 30 1.92 -5.24 6.74
C TYR A 30 1.41 -4.03 7.54
N THR A 31 0.16 -4.07 8.00
CA THR A 31 -0.40 -2.94 8.79
C THR A 31 0.30 -2.78 10.14
N HIS A 32 0.66 -3.87 10.81
CA HIS A 32 1.43 -3.80 12.05
C HIS A 32 2.86 -3.30 11.84
N PHE A 33 3.50 -3.66 10.72
CA PHE A 33 4.80 -3.11 10.35
C PHE A 33 4.73 -1.58 10.20
N LEU A 34 3.75 -1.06 9.44
CA LEU A 34 3.60 0.39 9.26
C LEU A 34 3.34 1.12 10.58
N ILE A 35 2.48 0.57 11.44
CA ILE A 35 2.22 1.12 12.79
C ILE A 35 3.49 1.11 13.64
N SER A 36 4.27 0.03 13.60
CA SER A 36 5.52 -0.09 14.35
C SER A 36 6.56 0.90 13.84
N SER A 37 6.72 1.05 12.53
CA SER A 37 7.60 2.05 11.93
C SER A 37 7.21 3.46 12.38
N ALA A 38 5.93 3.82 12.30
CA ALA A 38 5.44 5.14 12.69
C ALA A 38 5.60 5.45 14.19
N THR A 39 5.61 4.43 15.06
CA THR A 39 5.68 4.63 16.52
C THR A 39 7.08 4.49 17.09
N ASN A 40 7.94 3.66 16.47
CA ASN A 40 9.23 3.27 17.04
C ASN A 40 10.44 3.64 16.17
N ALA A 41 10.25 4.02 14.91
CA ALA A 41 11.34 4.41 14.03
C ALA A 41 11.52 5.94 13.99
N SER A 42 12.61 6.38 13.35
CA SER A 42 12.80 7.79 13.04
C SER A 42 11.75 8.30 12.04
N TYR A 43 11.63 9.62 11.94
CA TYR A 43 10.72 10.25 10.97
C TYR A 43 11.08 9.84 9.53
N GLU A 44 12.38 9.80 9.25
CA GLU A 44 12.95 9.48 7.94
C GLU A 44 12.69 8.01 7.57
N GLU A 45 12.89 7.09 8.52
CA GLU A 45 12.53 5.68 8.33
C GLU A 45 11.02 5.49 8.15
N SER A 46 10.20 6.23 8.90
CA SER A 46 8.73 6.15 8.81
C SER A 46 8.21 6.60 7.44
N LEU A 47 8.76 7.69 6.89
CA LEU A 47 8.44 8.14 5.54
C LEU A 47 8.84 7.10 4.49
N ALA A 48 10.07 6.58 4.59
CA ALA A 48 10.56 5.56 3.67
C ALA A 48 9.76 4.24 3.76
N ALA A 49 9.29 3.88 4.96
CA ALA A 49 8.42 2.73 5.17
C ALA A 49 7.05 2.90 4.51
N LEU A 50 6.49 4.11 4.54
CA LEU A 50 5.17 4.40 4.00
C LEU A 50 5.19 4.56 2.47
N LEU A 51 6.26 5.12 1.90
CA LEU A 51 6.33 5.49 0.48
C LEU A 51 5.89 4.39 -0.51
N PRO A 52 6.27 3.10 -0.35
CA PRO A 52 5.85 2.04 -1.25
C PRO A 52 4.33 1.90 -1.43
N CYS A 53 3.52 2.21 -0.41
CA CYS A 53 2.07 2.06 -0.50
C CYS A 53 1.46 2.97 -1.57
N PHE A 54 1.99 4.20 -1.73
CA PHE A 54 1.55 5.10 -2.78
C PHE A 54 2.11 4.67 -4.13
N TRP A 55 3.43 4.46 -4.17
CA TRP A 55 4.14 4.25 -5.43
C TRP A 55 3.73 2.94 -6.12
N ILE A 56 3.67 1.83 -5.39
CA ILE A 56 3.30 0.53 -5.96
C ILE A 56 1.88 0.55 -6.49
N TYR A 57 0.92 1.14 -5.76
CA TYR A 57 -0.46 1.23 -6.21
C TYR A 57 -0.58 2.03 -7.53
N GLN A 58 0.19 3.11 -7.67
CA GLN A 58 0.22 3.88 -8.92
C GLN A 58 0.77 3.04 -10.08
N GLU A 59 1.92 2.39 -9.89
CA GLU A 59 2.54 1.57 -10.94
C GLU A 59 1.64 0.41 -11.36
N VAL A 60 1.01 -0.28 -10.40
CA VAL A 60 0.06 -1.37 -10.67
C VAL A 60 -1.18 -0.83 -11.37
N GLY A 61 -1.76 0.28 -10.90
CA GLY A 61 -2.91 0.93 -11.52
C GLY A 61 -2.64 1.29 -12.98
N GLN A 62 -1.52 1.97 -13.25
CA GLN A 62 -1.10 2.34 -14.61
C GLN A 62 -0.81 1.13 -15.49
N HIS A 63 -0.20 0.08 -14.93
CA HIS A 63 0.04 -1.15 -15.66
C HIS A 63 -1.28 -1.82 -16.06
N ILE A 64 -2.22 -1.98 -15.13
CA ILE A 64 -3.52 -2.59 -15.43
C ILE A 64 -4.30 -1.72 -16.41
N HIS A 65 -4.32 -0.39 -16.24
CA HIS A 65 -5.01 0.52 -17.15
C HIS A 65 -4.54 0.35 -18.61
N LYS A 66 -3.25 0.12 -18.84
CA LYS A 66 -2.69 -0.09 -20.19
C LYS A 66 -3.02 -1.46 -20.79
N ASN A 67 -3.31 -2.47 -19.97
CA ASN A 67 -3.37 -3.87 -20.38
C ASN A 67 -4.75 -4.53 -20.21
N ALA A 68 -5.66 -3.94 -19.43
CA ALA A 68 -6.96 -4.54 -19.13
C ALA A 68 -7.91 -4.49 -20.33
N ALA A 69 -8.73 -5.54 -20.46
CA ALA A 69 -9.82 -5.56 -21.42
C ALA A 69 -10.94 -4.59 -21.00
N PRO A 70 -11.70 -4.02 -21.96
CA PRO A 70 -12.88 -3.22 -21.66
C PRO A 70 -13.90 -3.98 -20.81
N GLY A 71 -14.60 -3.26 -19.93
CA GLY A 71 -15.64 -3.84 -19.07
C GLY A 71 -15.09 -4.56 -17.82
N ASN A 72 -13.89 -4.20 -17.37
CA ASN A 72 -13.33 -4.74 -16.13
C ASN A 72 -14.20 -4.34 -14.92
N PRO A 73 -14.68 -5.28 -14.09
CA PRO A 73 -15.49 -4.96 -12.92
C PRO A 73 -14.77 -4.08 -11.89
N TYR A 74 -13.44 -4.02 -11.94
CA TYR A 74 -12.60 -3.20 -11.07
C TYR A 74 -12.17 -1.87 -11.71
N GLN A 75 -12.83 -1.42 -12.78
CA GLN A 75 -12.43 -0.21 -13.51
C GLN A 75 -12.28 1.01 -12.60
N LYS A 76 -13.19 1.21 -11.64
CA LYS A 76 -13.07 2.33 -10.68
C LYS A 76 -11.79 2.29 -9.85
N TRP A 77 -11.34 1.09 -9.48
CA TRP A 77 -10.09 0.92 -8.74
C TRP A 77 -8.91 1.31 -9.64
N ILE A 78 -8.92 0.83 -10.88
CA ILE A 78 -7.90 1.11 -11.89
C ILE A 78 -7.83 2.62 -12.16
N ASP A 79 -8.96 3.27 -12.42
CA ASP A 79 -9.05 4.70 -12.70
C ASP A 79 -8.56 5.55 -11.52
N THR A 80 -8.86 5.13 -10.29
CA THR A 80 -8.41 5.83 -9.07
C THR A 80 -6.89 5.85 -8.97
N TYR A 81 -6.25 4.68 -9.08
CA TYR A 81 -4.80 4.57 -8.86
C TYR A 81 -3.95 4.91 -10.10
N SER A 82 -4.54 4.87 -11.30
CA SER A 82 -3.87 5.32 -12.53
C SER A 82 -4.10 6.80 -12.87
N GLY A 83 -5.05 7.46 -12.18
CA GLY A 83 -5.45 8.84 -12.44
C GLY A 83 -4.43 9.90 -12.01
N GLU A 84 -4.53 11.08 -12.62
CA GLU A 84 -3.63 12.22 -12.39
C GLU A 84 -3.64 12.71 -10.94
N GLU A 85 -4.81 12.74 -10.29
CA GLU A 85 -4.92 13.17 -8.87
C GLU A 85 -4.09 12.27 -7.93
N PHE A 86 -4.13 10.95 -8.13
CA PHE A 86 -3.31 10.04 -7.33
C PHE A 86 -1.83 10.16 -7.68
N GLN A 87 -1.51 10.39 -8.95
CA GLN A 87 -0.14 10.66 -9.39
C GLN A 87 0.47 11.87 -8.68
N GLU A 88 -0.27 12.98 -8.52
CA GLU A 88 0.21 14.16 -7.80
C GLU A 88 0.52 13.86 -6.32
N VAL A 89 -0.30 13.02 -5.68
CA VAL A 89 -0.06 12.56 -4.30
C VAL A 89 1.22 11.73 -4.22
N VAL A 90 1.42 10.79 -5.15
CA VAL A 90 2.62 9.93 -5.19
C VAL A 90 3.88 10.75 -5.39
N GLN A 91 3.87 11.68 -6.36
CA GLN A 91 5.01 12.57 -6.61
C GLN A 91 5.32 13.46 -5.40
N SER A 92 4.29 13.94 -4.70
CA SER A 92 4.48 14.70 -3.46
C SER A 92 5.13 13.87 -2.36
N ALA A 93 4.73 12.60 -2.22
CA ALA A 93 5.32 11.67 -1.24
C ALA A 93 6.78 11.33 -1.58
N ILE A 94 7.09 11.08 -2.85
CA ILE A 94 8.46 10.85 -3.34
C ILE A 94 9.33 12.07 -3.03
N HIS A 95 8.92 13.26 -3.48
CA HIS A 95 9.70 14.48 -3.27
C HIS A 95 9.90 14.81 -1.78
N LEU A 96 8.90 14.55 -0.92
CA LEU A 96 9.08 14.73 0.52
C LEU A 96 10.13 13.76 1.08
N THR A 97 10.06 12.48 0.68
CA THR A 97 11.00 11.46 1.13
C THR A 97 12.42 11.76 0.66
N ASP A 98 12.59 12.20 -0.58
CA ASP A 98 13.88 12.59 -1.15
C ASP A 98 14.49 13.79 -0.39
N ARG A 99 13.70 14.87 -0.19
CA ARG A 99 14.17 16.03 0.59
C ARG A 99 14.59 15.68 2.00
N VAL A 100 13.88 14.74 2.63
CA VAL A 100 14.24 14.25 3.96
C VAL A 100 15.53 13.43 3.90
N ALA A 101 15.66 12.54 2.92
CA ALA A 101 16.85 11.72 2.71
C ALA A 101 18.13 12.55 2.50
N GLU A 102 18.05 13.66 1.76
CA GLU A 102 19.16 14.61 1.52
C GLU A 102 19.76 15.16 2.82
N GLY A 103 18.95 15.32 3.86
CA GLY A 103 19.38 15.81 5.18
C GLY A 103 20.02 14.76 6.08
N THR A 104 20.05 13.49 5.65
CA THR A 104 20.51 12.37 6.48
C THR A 104 21.97 11.99 6.24
N ASN A 105 22.58 11.30 7.22
CA ASN A 105 23.89 10.67 7.02
C ASN A 105 23.75 9.29 6.35
N GLU A 106 24.87 8.74 5.86
CA GLU A 106 24.90 7.44 5.16
C GLU A 106 24.25 6.29 5.93
N LYS A 107 24.45 6.25 7.26
CA LYS A 107 23.87 5.21 8.11
C LYS A 107 22.35 5.30 8.14
N GLN A 108 21.82 6.51 8.21
CA GLN A 108 20.38 6.76 8.24
C GLN A 108 19.74 6.54 6.86
N LEU A 109 20.39 7.01 5.79
CA LEU A 109 19.97 6.74 4.42
C LEU A 109 19.89 5.24 4.13
N LYS A 110 20.87 4.46 4.60
CA LYS A 110 20.85 2.99 4.47
C LYS A 110 19.63 2.37 5.16
N LYS A 111 19.27 2.83 6.37
CA LYS A 111 18.07 2.35 7.06
C LYS A 111 16.79 2.71 6.30
N MET A 112 16.70 3.92 5.74
CA MET A 112 15.58 4.32 4.89
C MET A 112 15.42 3.38 3.70
N GLN A 113 16.52 3.01 3.04
CA GLN A 113 16.50 2.05 1.93
C GLN A 113 16.07 0.65 2.39
N GLU A 114 16.58 0.17 3.52
CA GLU A 114 16.24 -1.14 4.08
C GLU A 114 14.74 -1.24 4.41
N VAL A 115 14.18 -0.21 5.06
CA VAL A 115 12.77 -0.20 5.44
C VAL A 115 11.84 0.00 4.23
N PHE A 116 12.26 0.77 3.22
CA PHE A 116 11.54 0.89 1.94
C PHE A 116 11.46 -0.46 1.21
N VAL A 117 12.58 -1.19 1.11
CA VAL A 117 12.61 -2.53 0.48
C VAL A 117 11.78 -3.52 1.27
N LEU A 118 11.84 -3.49 2.61
CA LEU A 118 11.02 -4.37 3.43
C LEU A 118 9.52 -4.08 3.24
N SER A 119 9.12 -2.82 3.27
CA SER A 119 7.74 -2.41 3.02
C SER A 119 7.25 -2.86 1.63
N THR A 120 8.08 -2.73 0.59
CA THR A 120 7.78 -3.24 -0.77
C THR A 120 7.55 -4.76 -0.79
N ARG A 121 8.33 -5.53 -0.02
CA ARG A 121 8.11 -6.99 0.10
C ARG A 121 6.82 -7.31 0.84
N LEU A 122 6.48 -6.54 1.87
CA LEU A 122 5.25 -6.70 2.64
C LEU A 122 4.01 -6.35 1.80
N GLU A 123 4.09 -5.32 0.93
CA GLU A 123 3.06 -5.05 -0.07
C GLU A 123 2.87 -6.23 -1.02
N TRP A 124 3.95 -6.82 -1.55
CA TRP A 124 3.82 -8.03 -2.37
C TRP A 124 3.15 -9.18 -1.60
N MET A 125 3.52 -9.38 -0.34
CA MET A 125 2.88 -10.39 0.52
C MET A 125 1.41 -10.07 0.80
N PHE A 126 1.03 -8.79 0.89
CA PHE A 126 -0.36 -8.36 1.01
C PHE A 126 -1.18 -8.81 -0.20
N TRP A 127 -0.66 -8.59 -1.42
CA TRP A 127 -1.31 -9.03 -2.66
C TRP A 127 -1.38 -10.55 -2.78
N ASP A 128 -0.28 -11.26 -2.47
CA ASP A 128 -0.24 -12.73 -2.51
C ASP A 128 -1.19 -13.36 -1.47
N SER A 129 -1.26 -12.78 -0.27
CA SER A 129 -2.19 -13.18 0.79
C SER A 129 -3.65 -13.13 0.32
N ALA A 130 -4.05 -12.03 -0.34
CA ALA A 130 -5.38 -11.89 -0.92
C ALA A 130 -5.62 -12.90 -2.06
N TYR A 131 -4.64 -13.06 -2.97
CA TYR A 131 -4.76 -13.99 -4.11
C TYR A 131 -4.91 -15.45 -3.67
N ARG A 132 -4.20 -15.85 -2.61
CA ARG A 132 -4.25 -17.20 -2.03
C ARG A 132 -5.41 -17.40 -1.06
N MET A 133 -6.14 -16.34 -0.71
CA MET A 133 -7.11 -16.34 0.38
C MET A 133 -6.50 -16.89 1.69
N GLU A 134 -5.32 -16.36 2.03
CA GLU A 134 -4.54 -16.80 3.19
C GLU A 134 -5.35 -16.69 4.49
N THR A 135 -5.22 -17.71 5.34
CA THR A 135 -5.87 -17.76 6.66
C THR A 135 -4.83 -18.01 7.75
N TRP A 136 -5.16 -17.61 8.97
CA TRP A 136 -4.31 -17.86 10.14
C TRP A 136 -4.06 -19.34 10.37
N GLN A 137 -2.83 -19.65 10.79
CA GLN A 137 -2.40 -21.00 11.13
C GLN A 137 -1.89 -21.05 12.59
N PRO A 138 -2.18 -22.16 13.32
CA PRO A 138 -3.06 -23.25 12.93
C PRO A 138 -4.53 -22.80 12.88
N VAL A 139 -5.34 -23.44 12.05
CA VAL A 139 -6.80 -23.24 12.08
C VAL A 139 -7.32 -23.76 13.42
N ILE A 140 -7.84 -22.87 14.26
CA ILE A 140 -8.44 -23.23 15.55
C ILE A 140 -9.93 -23.51 15.32
N SER A 141 -10.34 -24.76 15.52
CA SER A 141 -11.72 -25.24 15.43
C SER A 141 -12.50 -25.02 16.71
#